data_AF-Q1V0H3-F1
#
_entry.id   AF-Q1V0H3-F1
#
_cell.length_a   1.000
_cell.length_b   1.000
_cell.length_c   1.000
_cell.angle_alpha   90.00
_cell.angle_beta   90.00
_cell.angle_gamma   90.00
#
_symmetry.space_group_name_H-M   'P 1'
#
loop_
_entity.id
_entity.type
_entity.pdbx_description
1 polymer ?
#
loop_
_entity_poly.entity_id
_entity_poly.type
_entity_poly.pdbx_seq_one_letter_code
_entity_poly.pdbx_strand_id
1 'polypeptide(L)'
;MKKFLSIITIFTLSFYILVEFIGDRLIKNILEDNISSSLNREVSIKKLSIDYLSGEARANNIKILNKKFDGNLAEVDFVKVNLDTFSIFSNDILINDVQLNNINLNYYFKFSDRITSDNLRNLQQDLEFKNTDSQSSKYFNIKNLDAKNINLAVLSSDFDFEKTFTINDMNFKDIGNTKDSKNYKDILKKVFKDMVVDVREKIMSNNLLDAVKNLDIKQIEDTVKDKLKNKLKGLIN
;
A
#
# COMPACT_ATOMS: atom_id res chain seq x y z
N MET A 1 -32.50 -8.25 -43.41
CA MET A 1 -31.04 -8.06 -43.19
C MET A 1 -30.70 -6.75 -42.50
N LYS A 2 -31.05 -5.56 -43.05
CA LYS A 2 -30.73 -4.26 -42.42
C LYS A 2 -31.21 -4.10 -40.96
N LYS A 3 -32.46 -4.51 -40.66
CA LYS A 3 -33.02 -4.46 -39.29
C LYS A 3 -32.31 -5.41 -38.31
N PHE A 4 -31.89 -6.58 -38.77
CA PHE A 4 -31.18 -7.58 -37.97
C PHE A 4 -29.74 -7.13 -37.63
N LEU A 5 -29.02 -6.59 -38.63
CA LEU A 5 -27.72 -5.96 -38.43
C LEU A 5 -27.79 -4.79 -37.43
N SER A 6 -28.80 -3.93 -37.58
CA SER A 6 -29.01 -2.81 -36.65
C SER A 6 -29.24 -3.27 -35.20
N ILE A 7 -29.98 -4.36 -34.98
CA ILE A 7 -30.22 -4.90 -33.64
C ILE A 7 -28.92 -5.46 -33.04
N ILE A 8 -28.13 -6.19 -33.82
CA ILE A 8 -26.83 -6.71 -33.35
C ILE A 8 -25.92 -5.55 -32.96
N THR A 9 -25.81 -4.51 -33.79
CA THR A 9 -24.97 -3.34 -33.48
C THR A 9 -25.41 -2.63 -32.20
N ILE A 10 -26.72 -2.42 -32.02
CA ILE A 10 -27.26 -1.82 -30.79
C ILE A 10 -26.95 -2.69 -29.57
N PHE A 11 -27.10 -4.01 -29.70
CA PHE A 11 -26.84 -4.93 -28.60
C PHE A 11 -25.35 -4.98 -28.23
N THR A 12 -24.44 -5.02 -29.21
CA THR A 12 -23.00 -4.98 -28.96
C THR A 12 -22.58 -3.68 -28.29
N LEU A 13 -23.15 -2.55 -28.72
CA LEU A 13 -22.83 -1.25 -28.13
C LEU A 13 -23.37 -1.14 -26.70
N SER A 14 -24.60 -1.60 -26.47
CA SER A 14 -25.20 -1.63 -25.14
C SER A 14 -24.43 -2.57 -24.20
N PHE A 15 -23.98 -3.72 -24.69
CA PHE A 15 -23.18 -4.67 -23.91
C PHE A 15 -21.82 -4.07 -23.55
N TYR A 16 -21.16 -3.39 -24.49
CA TYR A 16 -19.90 -2.69 -24.24
C TYR A 16 -20.02 -1.66 -23.12
N ILE A 17 -21.04 -0.78 -23.18
CA ILE A 17 -21.29 0.23 -22.14
C ILE A 17 -21.56 -0.42 -20.78
N LEU A 18 -22.31 -1.52 -20.78
CA LEU A 18 -22.64 -2.25 -19.56
C LEU A 18 -21.40 -2.90 -18.93
N VAL A 19 -20.51 -3.48 -19.74
CA VAL A 19 -19.25 -4.06 -19.28
C VAL A 19 -18.32 -2.99 -18.72
N GLU A 20 -18.16 -1.84 -19.37
CA GLU A 20 -17.32 -0.77 -18.83
C GLU A 20 -17.83 -0.26 -17.49
N PHE A 21 -19.14 -0.01 -17.37
CA PHE A 21 -19.68 0.59 -16.14
C PHE A 21 -19.76 -0.40 -14.97
N ILE A 22 -20.19 -1.63 -15.23
CA ILE A 22 -20.35 -2.65 -14.17
C ILE A 22 -19.01 -3.34 -13.89
N GLY A 23 -18.23 -3.63 -14.93
CA GLY A 23 -16.94 -4.32 -14.84
C GLY A 23 -15.94 -3.55 -14.00
N ASP A 24 -15.81 -2.24 -14.21
CA ASP A 24 -14.85 -1.42 -13.46
C ASP A 24 -15.14 -1.44 -11.96
N ARG A 25 -16.42 -1.38 -11.58
CA ARG A 25 -16.84 -1.45 -10.18
C ARG A 25 -16.58 -2.84 -9.59
N LEU A 26 -16.87 -3.91 -10.33
CA LEU A 26 -16.63 -5.28 -9.88
C LEU A 26 -15.13 -5.54 -9.68
N ILE A 27 -14.30 -5.19 -10.68
CA ILE A 27 -12.84 -5.39 -10.61
C ILE A 27 -12.25 -4.52 -9.50
N LYS A 28 -12.72 -3.29 -9.33
CA LYS A 28 -12.30 -2.43 -8.22
C LYS A 28 -12.51 -3.12 -6.87
N ASN A 29 -13.71 -3.63 -6.60
CA ASN A 29 -14.01 -4.30 -5.34
C ASN A 29 -13.12 -5.54 -5.14
N ILE A 30 -12.91 -6.34 -6.19
CA ILE A 30 -12.02 -7.51 -6.14
C ILE A 30 -10.58 -7.11 -5.81
N LEU A 31 -10.09 -6.00 -6.38
CA LEU A 31 -8.76 -5.47 -6.07
C LEU A 31 -8.68 -4.97 -4.63
N GLU A 32 -9.66 -4.19 -4.17
CA GLU A 32 -9.75 -3.73 -2.78
C GLU A 32 -9.72 -4.92 -1.81
N ASP A 33 -10.54 -5.95 -2.03
CA ASP A 33 -10.63 -7.13 -1.18
C ASP A 33 -9.33 -7.94 -1.16
N ASN A 34 -8.75 -8.21 -2.33
CA ASN A 34 -7.52 -9.01 -2.44
C ASN A 34 -6.33 -8.30 -1.81
N ILE A 35 -6.15 -7.00 -2.08
CA ILE A 35 -5.07 -6.23 -1.47
C ILE A 35 -5.32 -6.11 0.03
N SER A 36 -6.56 -5.88 0.46
CA SER A 36 -6.91 -5.78 1.88
C SER A 36 -6.60 -7.06 2.64
N SER A 37 -6.98 -8.20 2.06
CA SER A 37 -6.70 -9.52 2.61
C SER A 37 -5.19 -9.78 2.67
N SER A 38 -4.45 -9.45 1.60
CA SER A 38 -3.00 -9.62 1.55
C SER A 38 -2.27 -8.78 2.60
N LEU A 39 -2.65 -7.51 2.74
CA LEU A 39 -2.02 -6.57 3.68
C LEU A 39 -2.60 -6.61 5.10
N ASN A 40 -3.68 -7.36 5.33
CA ASN A 40 -4.43 -7.37 6.59
C ASN A 40 -4.87 -5.96 7.05
N ARG A 41 -5.25 -5.12 6.09
CA ARG A 41 -5.57 -3.69 6.25
C ARG A 41 -6.67 -3.33 5.27
N GLU A 42 -7.54 -2.39 5.63
CA GLU A 42 -8.54 -1.89 4.69
C GLU A 42 -7.86 -1.10 3.57
N VAL A 43 -8.26 -1.38 2.33
CA VAL A 43 -7.80 -0.70 1.13
C VAL A 43 -9.00 -0.12 0.41
N SER A 44 -8.88 1.12 -0.02
CA SER A 44 -9.87 1.78 -0.87
C SER A 44 -9.21 2.38 -2.10
N ILE A 45 -9.91 2.33 -3.22
CA ILE A 45 -9.53 2.87 -4.53
C ILE A 45 -10.62 3.85 -4.93
N LYS A 46 -10.36 5.15 -4.96
CA LYS A 46 -11.43 6.13 -5.26
C LYS A 46 -12.06 5.88 -6.63
N LYS A 47 -11.22 5.70 -7.66
CA LYS A 47 -11.66 5.47 -9.03
C LYS A 47 -10.77 4.42 -9.69
N LEU A 48 -11.40 3.49 -10.40
CA LEU A 48 -10.76 2.56 -11.33
C LEU A 48 -11.40 2.78 -12.70
N SER A 49 -10.59 2.80 -13.74
CA SER A 49 -11.03 2.85 -15.13
C SER A 49 -10.22 1.87 -15.94
N ILE A 50 -10.88 1.01 -16.72
CA ILE A 50 -10.22 -0.01 -17.52
C ILE A 50 -10.67 0.11 -18.98
N ASP A 51 -9.71 0.26 -19.87
CA ASP A 51 -9.91 0.03 -21.29
C ASP A 51 -9.62 -1.44 -21.58
N TYR A 52 -10.69 -2.23 -21.65
CA TYR A 52 -10.63 -3.69 -21.84
C TYR A 52 -10.06 -4.08 -23.21
N LEU A 53 -10.12 -3.20 -24.21
CA LEU A 53 -9.58 -3.47 -25.54
C LEU A 53 -8.07 -3.26 -25.56
N SER A 54 -7.60 -2.13 -25.02
CA SER A 54 -6.16 -1.83 -25.00
C SER A 54 -5.40 -2.50 -23.86
N GLY A 55 -6.10 -2.98 -22.82
CA GLY A 55 -5.49 -3.55 -21.62
C GLY A 55 -4.96 -2.51 -20.65
N GLU A 56 -5.32 -1.24 -20.86
CA GLU A 56 -4.89 -0.14 -20.02
C GLU A 56 -5.84 0.04 -18.84
N ALA A 57 -5.31 -0.04 -17.62
CA ALA A 57 -6.05 0.23 -16.39
C ALA A 57 -5.45 1.45 -15.68
N ARG A 58 -6.31 2.31 -15.13
CA ARG A 58 -5.93 3.46 -14.32
C ARG A 58 -6.69 3.44 -13.00
N ALA A 59 -5.96 3.51 -11.89
CA ALA A 59 -6.54 3.68 -10.56
C ALA A 59 -6.09 5.01 -9.96
N ASN A 60 -6.99 5.70 -9.26
CA ASN A 60 -6.73 6.97 -8.60
C ASN A 60 -7.03 6.90 -7.11
N ASN A 61 -6.19 7.59 -6.32
CA ASN A 61 -6.30 7.74 -4.88
C ASN A 61 -6.54 6.39 -4.19
N ILE A 62 -5.53 5.52 -4.28
CA ILE A 62 -5.49 4.27 -3.52
C ILE A 62 -5.05 4.62 -2.09
N LYS A 63 -5.79 4.17 -1.09
CA LYS A 63 -5.48 4.39 0.33
C LYS A 63 -5.42 3.06 1.05
N ILE A 64 -4.38 2.88 1.85
CA ILE A 64 -4.19 1.71 2.70
C ILE A 64 -4.25 2.21 4.14
N LEU A 65 -5.25 1.78 4.92
CA LEU A 65 -5.42 2.24 6.30
C LEU A 65 -4.37 1.65 7.24
N ASN A 66 -4.01 2.41 8.28
CA ASN A 66 -3.33 1.84 9.42
C ASN A 66 -4.28 0.98 10.24
N LYS A 67 -3.72 -0.02 10.95
CA LYS A 67 -4.48 -0.91 11.83
C LYS A 67 -4.51 -0.46 13.30
N LYS A 68 -3.41 0.14 13.76
CA LYS A 68 -3.17 0.51 15.18
C LYS A 68 -2.92 2.00 15.40
N PHE A 69 -2.96 2.77 14.34
CA PHE A 69 -2.70 4.21 14.31
C PHE A 69 -3.79 4.85 13.48
N ASP A 70 -4.10 6.11 13.76
CA ASP A 70 -5.05 6.87 12.95
C ASP A 70 -4.42 7.21 11.58
N GLY A 71 -5.29 7.40 10.58
CA GLY A 71 -4.87 7.75 9.23
C GLY A 71 -4.36 6.59 8.37
N ASN A 72 -3.77 6.94 7.22
CA ASN A 72 -3.35 5.98 6.20
C ASN A 72 -1.92 5.49 6.47
N LEU A 73 -1.65 4.21 6.25
CA LEU A 73 -0.29 3.66 6.16
C LEU A 73 0.40 4.16 4.88
N ALA A 74 -0.33 4.13 3.77
CA ALA A 74 0.18 4.54 2.47
C ALA A 74 -0.96 5.05 1.58
N GLU A 75 -0.63 5.99 0.70
CA GLU A 75 -1.50 6.52 -0.34
C GLU A 75 -0.75 6.54 -1.67
N VAL A 76 -1.44 6.22 -2.76
CA VAL A 76 -0.91 6.34 -4.12
C VAL A 76 -1.92 7.12 -4.95
N ASP A 77 -1.53 8.29 -5.46
CA ASP A 77 -2.46 9.15 -6.19
C ASP A 77 -2.87 8.55 -7.52
N PHE A 78 -1.92 7.92 -8.22
CA PHE A 78 -2.13 7.41 -9.56
C PHE A 78 -1.37 6.12 -9.81
N VAL A 79 -2.10 5.12 -10.29
CA VAL A 79 -1.55 3.87 -10.82
C VAL A 79 -1.99 3.69 -12.26
N LYS A 80 -1.05 3.36 -13.13
CA LYS A 80 -1.31 2.96 -14.52
C LYS A 80 -0.74 1.58 -14.76
N VAL A 81 -1.53 0.71 -15.38
CA VAL A 81 -1.11 -0.65 -15.77
C VAL A 81 -1.40 -0.83 -17.26
N ASN A 82 -0.45 -1.42 -17.98
CA ASN A 82 -0.63 -1.88 -19.36
C ASN A 82 -0.48 -3.41 -19.38
N LEU A 83 -1.62 -4.09 -19.54
CA LEU A 83 -1.71 -5.54 -19.63
C LEU A 83 -1.72 -5.97 -21.10
N ASP A 84 -0.97 -7.03 -21.43
CA ASP A 84 -1.24 -7.75 -22.67
C ASP A 84 -2.56 -8.51 -22.51
N THR A 85 -3.63 -7.99 -23.12
CA THR A 85 -4.99 -8.53 -22.96
C THR A 85 -5.13 -9.96 -23.46
N PHE A 86 -4.33 -10.40 -24.43
CA PHE A 86 -4.38 -11.78 -24.91
C PHE A 86 -3.71 -12.76 -23.93
N SER A 87 -2.74 -12.28 -23.16
CA SER A 87 -2.03 -13.11 -22.17
C SER A 87 -2.96 -13.69 -21.09
N ILE A 88 -4.14 -13.09 -20.85
CA ILE A 88 -5.12 -13.57 -19.87
C ILE A 88 -5.63 -14.99 -20.16
N PHE A 89 -5.62 -15.38 -21.43
CA PHE A 89 -6.04 -16.71 -21.88
C PHE A 89 -4.92 -17.75 -21.78
N SER A 90 -3.69 -17.34 -21.46
CA SER A 90 -2.54 -18.22 -21.28
C SER A 90 -2.26 -18.51 -19.80
N ASN A 91 -1.29 -19.36 -19.50
CA ASN A 91 -0.85 -19.58 -18.11
C ASN A 91 -0.02 -18.40 -17.57
N ASP A 92 0.59 -17.62 -18.46
CA ASP A 92 1.54 -16.56 -18.10
C ASP A 92 0.94 -15.20 -18.46
N ILE A 93 0.45 -14.50 -17.44
CA ILE A 93 -0.08 -13.14 -17.57
C ILE A 93 1.08 -12.17 -17.79
N LEU A 94 1.03 -11.41 -18.88
CA LEU A 94 2.09 -10.48 -19.24
C LEU A 94 1.64 -9.04 -19.02
N ILE A 95 2.34 -8.35 -18.13
CA ILE A 95 2.10 -6.94 -17.81
C ILE A 95 3.28 -6.16 -18.39
N ASN A 96 3.01 -5.34 -19.39
CA ASN A 96 4.06 -4.60 -20.10
C ASN A 96 4.65 -3.48 -19.24
N ASP A 97 3.80 -2.82 -18.45
CA ASP A 97 4.18 -1.63 -17.70
C ASP A 97 3.27 -1.44 -16.47
N VAL A 98 3.86 -1.08 -15.34
CA VAL A 98 3.17 -0.63 -14.12
C VAL A 98 3.82 0.66 -13.65
N GLN A 99 3.04 1.72 -13.55
CA GLN A 99 3.50 3.02 -13.06
C GLN A 99 2.73 3.38 -11.79
N LEU A 100 3.45 3.62 -10.71
CA LEU A 100 2.96 4.16 -9.46
C LEU A 100 3.52 5.57 -9.32
N ASN A 101 2.66 6.59 -9.29
CA ASN A 101 3.09 7.99 -9.19
C ASN A 101 2.49 8.64 -7.95
N ASN A 102 3.31 9.47 -7.30
CA ASN A 102 3.00 10.20 -6.07
C ASN A 102 2.57 9.25 -4.95
N ILE A 103 3.57 8.60 -4.36
CA ILE A 103 3.39 7.63 -3.29
C ILE A 103 3.67 8.35 -1.97
N ASN A 104 2.68 8.43 -1.09
CA ASN A 104 2.84 9.00 0.24
C ASN A 104 2.79 7.87 1.27
N LEU A 105 3.88 7.68 2.00
CA LEU A 105 4.04 6.69 3.05
C LEU A 105 4.02 7.38 4.39
N ASN A 106 3.34 6.80 5.37
CA ASN A 106 3.30 7.35 6.71
C ASN A 106 3.87 6.33 7.69
N TYR A 107 4.98 6.68 8.33
CA TYR A 107 5.56 5.92 9.43
C TYR A 107 5.13 6.54 10.76
N TYR A 108 4.33 5.81 11.53
CA TYR A 108 3.88 6.23 12.84
C TYR A 108 4.63 5.48 13.93
N PHE A 109 5.08 6.20 14.96
CA PHE A 109 5.71 5.60 16.13
C PHE A 109 5.26 6.24 17.44
N LYS A 110 5.25 5.44 18.51
CA LYS A 110 5.06 5.87 19.90
C LYS A 110 6.35 5.76 20.68
N PHE A 111 6.65 6.74 21.53
CA PHE A 111 7.87 6.74 22.36
C PHE A 111 7.47 6.75 23.83
N SER A 112 7.85 5.70 24.56
CA SER A 112 7.81 5.68 26.03
C SER A 112 9.18 5.22 26.53
N ASP A 113 10.22 6.01 26.31
CA ASP A 113 11.66 5.76 26.57
C ASP A 113 12.44 5.06 25.45
N ARG A 114 11.76 4.28 24.60
CA ARG A 114 12.22 3.77 23.28
C ARG A 114 11.02 3.71 22.34
N ILE A 115 11.25 3.44 21.04
CA ILE A 115 10.16 3.13 20.10
C ILE A 115 9.50 1.81 20.54
N THR A 116 8.44 1.90 21.34
CA THR A 116 7.75 0.73 21.91
C THR A 116 6.73 0.14 20.94
N SER A 117 6.21 0.96 20.02
CA SER A 117 5.28 0.53 18.97
C SER A 117 5.44 1.39 17.72
N ASP A 118 5.42 0.77 16.55
CA ASP A 118 5.30 1.46 15.26
C ASP A 118 4.50 0.65 14.25
N ASN A 119 4.01 1.32 13.22
CA ASN A 119 3.17 0.69 12.18
C ASN A 119 3.98 -0.19 11.20
N LEU A 120 5.29 0.02 11.08
CA LEU A 120 6.17 -0.73 10.18
C LEU A 120 6.44 -2.15 10.69
N ARG A 121 6.76 -2.30 11.98
CA ARG A 121 6.89 -3.61 12.66
C ARG A 121 5.56 -4.36 12.66
N ASN A 122 4.44 -3.64 12.83
CA ASN A 122 3.13 -4.25 12.75
C ASN A 122 2.84 -4.79 11.33
N LEU A 123 3.20 -4.04 10.29
CA LEU A 123 3.10 -4.52 8.90
C LEU A 123 4.00 -5.74 8.67
N GLN A 124 5.26 -5.69 9.14
CA GLN A 124 6.19 -6.81 9.02
C GLN A 124 5.61 -8.10 9.62
N GLN A 125 5.06 -8.02 10.83
CA GLN A 125 4.41 -9.17 11.49
C GLN A 125 3.26 -9.71 10.63
N ASP A 126 2.36 -8.85 10.15
CA ASP A 126 1.22 -9.29 9.33
C ASP A 126 1.67 -9.99 8.02
N LEU A 127 2.81 -9.57 7.45
CA LEU A 127 3.38 -10.16 6.23
C LEU A 127 4.16 -11.45 6.48
N GLU A 128 4.87 -11.57 7.61
CA GLU A 128 5.67 -12.76 7.95
C GLU A 128 4.80 -13.96 8.35
N PHE A 129 3.63 -13.73 8.95
CA PHE A 129 2.72 -14.81 9.39
C PHE A 129 1.83 -15.39 8.29
N LYS A 130 1.87 -14.87 7.05
CA LYS A 130 1.09 -15.39 5.92
C LYS A 130 1.98 -16.09 4.89
N ASN A 131 2.40 -17.32 5.20
CA ASN A 131 2.72 -18.30 4.16
C ASN A 131 1.42 -18.78 3.53
N THR A 132 0.82 -17.93 2.68
CA THR A 132 -0.24 -18.37 1.79
C THR A 132 0.41 -18.75 0.47
N ASP A 133 0.54 -20.05 0.24
CA ASP A 133 0.81 -20.56 -1.08
C ASP A 133 -0.39 -20.21 -1.95
N SER A 134 -0.16 -19.40 -2.98
CA SER A 134 -1.20 -19.08 -3.96
C SER A 134 -1.59 -20.38 -4.66
N GLN A 135 -2.84 -20.80 -4.51
CA GLN A 135 -3.40 -21.94 -5.24
C GLN A 135 -3.68 -21.61 -6.72
N SER A 136 -3.35 -20.39 -7.19
CA SER A 136 -3.53 -20.01 -8.57
C SER A 136 -2.57 -20.79 -9.48
N SER A 137 -3.12 -21.39 -10.53
CA SER A 137 -2.36 -22.02 -11.61
C SER A 137 -1.76 -21.01 -12.59
N LYS A 138 -2.08 -19.71 -12.45
CA LYS A 138 -1.58 -18.63 -13.31
C LYS A 138 -0.27 -18.06 -12.77
N TYR A 139 0.67 -17.81 -13.66
CA TYR A 139 1.87 -17.03 -13.42
C TYR A 139 1.71 -15.62 -14.00
N PHE A 140 2.56 -14.69 -13.58
CA PHE A 140 2.61 -13.35 -14.13
C PHE A 140 4.06 -12.84 -14.23
N ASN A 141 4.29 -11.95 -15.19
CA ASN A 141 5.53 -11.17 -15.30
C ASN A 141 5.21 -9.70 -15.62
N ILE A 142 5.76 -8.80 -14.82
CA ILE A 142 5.76 -7.35 -15.03
C ILE A 142 7.09 -6.97 -15.66
N LYS A 143 7.07 -6.61 -16.95
CA LYS A 143 8.28 -6.24 -17.69
C LYS A 143 8.95 -4.99 -17.10
N ASN A 144 8.15 -3.97 -16.79
CA ASN A 144 8.63 -2.72 -16.19
C ASN A 144 7.71 -2.28 -15.05
N LEU A 145 8.29 -1.99 -13.90
CA LEU A 145 7.61 -1.37 -12.77
C LEU A 145 8.37 -0.12 -12.36
N ASP A 146 7.70 1.02 -12.44
CA ASP A 146 8.19 2.33 -12.04
C ASP A 146 7.38 2.86 -10.85
N ALA A 147 8.07 3.24 -9.78
CA ALA A 147 7.50 3.91 -8.63
C ALA A 147 8.20 5.26 -8.44
N LYS A 148 7.46 6.36 -8.60
CA LYS A 148 8.01 7.71 -8.64
C LYS A 148 7.36 8.66 -7.64
N ASN A 149 8.10 9.70 -7.27
CA ASN A 149 7.69 10.74 -6.33
C ASN A 149 7.25 10.15 -4.98
N ILE A 150 8.17 9.43 -4.34
CA ILE A 150 7.91 8.75 -3.07
C ILE A 150 8.22 9.69 -1.92
N ASN A 151 7.21 10.01 -1.11
CA ASN A 151 7.32 10.79 0.11
C ASN A 151 7.07 9.90 1.32
N LEU A 152 7.81 10.15 2.40
CA LEU A 152 7.68 9.50 3.69
C LEU A 152 7.45 10.55 4.76
N ALA A 153 6.27 10.57 5.35
CA ALA A 153 6.01 11.29 6.58
C ALA A 153 6.34 10.41 7.79
N VAL A 154 7.13 10.95 8.71
CA VAL A 154 7.47 10.33 9.99
C VAL A 154 6.74 11.08 11.09
N LEU A 155 5.86 10.37 11.78
CA LEU A 155 4.81 10.94 12.62
C LEU A 155 4.85 10.34 14.03
N SER A 156 4.68 11.18 15.04
CA SER A 156 4.45 10.74 16.41
C SER A 156 3.45 11.66 17.12
N SER A 157 2.30 11.08 17.48
CA SER A 157 1.23 11.79 18.21
C SER A 157 1.62 12.14 19.64
N ASP A 158 2.56 11.40 20.22
CA ASP A 158 2.98 11.60 21.62
C ASP A 158 3.74 12.93 21.80
N PHE A 159 4.23 13.50 20.71
CA PHE A 159 5.19 14.61 20.70
C PHE A 159 4.88 15.71 19.69
N ASP A 160 3.71 15.65 19.04
CA ASP A 160 3.33 16.54 17.92
C ASP A 160 4.46 16.66 16.88
N PHE A 161 5.04 15.51 16.52
CA PHE A 161 6.17 15.44 15.61
C PHE A 161 5.71 15.00 14.23
N GLU A 162 6.04 15.82 13.22
CA GLU A 162 5.88 15.49 11.81
C GLU A 162 7.10 15.95 11.02
N LYS A 163 7.75 15.03 10.30
CA LYS A 163 8.75 15.37 9.28
C LYS A 163 8.52 14.55 8.03
N THR A 164 8.60 15.21 6.88
CA THR A 164 8.49 14.57 5.57
C THR A 164 9.85 14.46 4.90
N PHE A 165 10.07 13.35 4.20
CA PHE A 165 11.28 13.05 3.48
C PHE A 165 10.95 12.51 2.09
N THR A 166 11.74 12.89 1.10
CA THR A 166 11.72 12.21 -0.19
C THR A 166 12.55 10.94 -0.12
N ILE A 167 12.03 9.88 -0.75
CA ILE A 167 12.70 8.61 -1.02
C ILE A 167 12.97 8.55 -2.52
N ASN A 168 14.09 7.93 -2.89
CA ASN A 168 14.47 7.78 -4.30
C ASN A 168 13.41 6.99 -5.08
N ASP A 169 13.17 7.41 -6.31
CA ASP A 169 12.37 6.65 -7.27
C ASP A 169 12.95 5.24 -7.45
N MET A 170 12.06 4.28 -7.70
CA MET A 170 12.42 2.88 -7.86
C MET A 170 11.98 2.37 -9.23
N ASN A 171 12.90 1.69 -9.91
CA ASN A 171 12.64 1.01 -11.17
C ASN A 171 13.02 -0.47 -11.05
N PHE A 172 12.13 -1.33 -11.52
CA PHE A 172 12.37 -2.76 -11.57
C PHE A 172 11.94 -3.32 -12.92
N LYS A 173 12.65 -4.37 -13.34
CA LYS A 173 12.40 -5.08 -14.59
C LYS A 173 12.23 -6.56 -14.36
N ASP A 174 11.29 -7.13 -15.11
CA ASP A 174 10.94 -8.54 -15.14
C ASP A 174 10.66 -9.10 -13.75
N ILE A 175 9.66 -8.53 -13.07
CA ILE A 175 9.23 -8.99 -11.75
C ILE A 175 8.01 -9.89 -11.88
N GLY A 176 8.05 -11.07 -11.28
CA GLY A 176 6.94 -12.01 -11.40
C GLY A 176 7.10 -13.24 -10.53
N ASN A 177 6.33 -14.26 -10.89
CA ASN A 177 6.49 -15.62 -10.36
C ASN A 177 6.76 -16.65 -11.46
N THR A 178 7.07 -16.21 -12.69
CA THR A 178 7.56 -17.09 -13.76
C THR A 178 9.02 -17.48 -13.52
N LYS A 179 9.48 -18.57 -14.18
CA LYS A 179 10.85 -19.08 -14.02
C LYS A 179 11.94 -18.06 -14.40
N ASP A 180 11.67 -17.23 -15.41
CA ASP A 180 12.64 -16.27 -15.95
C ASP A 180 12.50 -14.87 -15.32
N SER A 181 11.51 -14.67 -14.44
CA SER A 181 11.32 -13.41 -13.74
C SER A 181 12.06 -13.36 -12.41
N LYS A 182 12.42 -12.16 -11.98
CA LYS A 182 12.83 -11.88 -10.59
C LYS A 182 11.63 -12.10 -9.68
N ASN A 183 11.79 -12.93 -8.67
CA ASN A 183 10.69 -13.27 -7.78
C ASN A 183 10.13 -12.01 -7.07
N TYR A 184 8.84 -11.73 -7.28
CA TYR A 184 8.20 -10.55 -6.72
C TYR A 184 8.27 -10.48 -5.20
N LYS A 185 8.22 -11.62 -4.50
CA LYS A 185 8.31 -11.66 -3.03
C LYS A 185 9.68 -11.19 -2.56
N ASP A 186 10.73 -11.52 -3.28
CA ASP A 186 12.09 -11.11 -2.93
C ASP A 186 12.32 -9.62 -3.21
N ILE A 187 11.77 -9.10 -4.32
CA ILE A 187 11.78 -7.67 -4.60
C ILE A 187 11.03 -6.88 -3.52
N LEU A 188 9.82 -7.33 -3.14
CA LEU A 188 9.04 -6.71 -2.06
C LEU A 188 9.80 -6.72 -0.72
N LYS A 189 10.41 -7.86 -0.35
CA LYS A 189 11.25 -7.96 0.86
C LYS A 189 12.42 -7.00 0.83
N LYS A 190 13.07 -6.83 -0.33
CA LYS A 190 14.17 -5.89 -0.51
C LYS A 190 13.69 -4.45 -0.29
N VAL A 191 12.63 -4.02 -0.99
CA VAL A 191 12.04 -2.68 -0.85
C VAL A 191 11.67 -2.40 0.60
N PHE A 192 11.04 -3.37 1.28
CA PHE A 192 10.67 -3.23 2.68
C PHE A 192 11.90 -3.02 3.58
N LYS A 193 12.96 -3.82 3.41
CA LYS A 193 14.20 -3.69 4.19
C LYS A 193 14.88 -2.35 3.95
N ASP A 194 15.01 -1.94 2.69
CA ASP A 194 15.63 -0.67 2.31
C ASP A 194 14.84 0.50 2.95
N MET A 195 13.51 0.46 2.90
CA MET A 195 12.65 1.44 3.57
C MET A 195 12.84 1.47 5.09
N VAL A 196 12.94 0.32 5.75
CA VAL A 196 13.20 0.25 7.20
C VAL A 196 14.53 0.91 7.55
N VAL A 197 15.57 0.69 6.73
CA VAL A 197 16.89 1.31 6.92
C VAL A 197 16.80 2.82 6.71
N ASP A 198 16.21 3.28 5.61
CA ASP A 198 16.04 4.71 5.29
C ASP A 198 15.27 5.46 6.39
N VAL A 199 14.17 4.88 6.89
CA VAL A 199 13.39 5.45 8.01
C VAL A 199 14.27 5.59 9.25
N ARG A 200 15.03 4.55 9.60
CA ARG A 200 15.90 4.57 10.78
C ARG A 200 17.02 5.60 10.65
N GLU A 201 17.69 5.65 9.50
CA GLU A 201 18.77 6.63 9.25
C GLU A 201 18.24 8.06 9.31
N LYS A 202 17.09 8.34 8.70
CA LYS A 202 16.45 9.67 8.74
C LYS A 202 15.99 10.05 10.15
N ILE A 203 15.54 9.11 10.97
CA ILE A 203 15.21 9.36 12.39
C ILE A 203 16.47 9.65 13.21
N MET A 204 17.55 8.90 12.99
CA MET A 204 18.78 9.01 13.78
C MET A 204 19.63 10.23 13.40
N SER A 205 19.73 10.56 12.11
CA SER A 205 20.57 11.64 11.59
C SER A 205 20.03 13.05 11.90
N ASN A 206 18.72 13.20 12.09
CA ASN A 206 18.07 14.50 12.18
C ASN A 206 17.94 15.10 13.60
N ASN A 207 18.79 14.68 14.55
CA ASN A 207 18.69 15.06 15.97
C ASN A 207 17.25 14.92 16.52
N LEU A 208 16.49 13.98 15.95
CA LEU A 208 15.10 13.71 16.31
C LEU A 208 15.04 13.17 17.75
N LEU A 209 16.09 12.45 18.15
CA LEU A 209 16.36 12.10 19.55
C LEU A 209 16.58 13.31 20.45
N ASP A 210 17.13 14.43 19.97
CA ASP A 210 17.27 15.64 20.80
C ASP A 210 15.96 16.42 20.89
N ALA A 211 15.11 16.38 19.85
CA ALA A 211 13.72 16.84 19.96
C ALA A 211 12.95 15.99 21.00
N VAL A 212 13.12 14.66 20.98
CA VAL A 212 12.53 13.72 21.96
C VAL A 212 13.15 13.86 23.37
N LYS A 213 14.43 14.23 23.49
CA LYS A 213 15.07 14.55 24.80
C LYS A 213 14.62 15.89 25.36
N ASN A 214 14.25 16.85 24.51
CA ASN A 214 13.71 18.15 24.91
C ASN A 214 12.25 18.09 25.35
N LEU A 215 11.60 16.93 25.21
CA LEU A 215 10.30 16.68 25.81
C LEU A 215 10.52 16.34 27.28
N ASP A 216 10.24 17.35 28.09
CA ASP A 216 10.52 17.44 29.51
C ASP A 216 10.19 16.11 30.23
N ILE A 217 11.23 15.36 30.60
CA ILE A 217 11.11 14.09 31.34
C ILE A 217 10.24 14.27 32.60
N LYS A 218 10.17 15.50 33.15
CA LYS A 218 9.28 15.86 34.26
C LYS A 218 7.80 15.74 33.92
N GLN A 219 7.35 16.12 32.71
CA GLN A 219 5.94 15.96 32.32
C GLN A 219 5.55 14.48 32.20
N ILE A 220 6.49 13.63 31.76
CA ILE A 220 6.29 12.17 31.69
C ILE A 220 6.25 11.59 33.11
N GLU A 221 7.16 11.99 34.01
CA GLU A 221 7.16 11.58 35.41
C GLU A 221 5.87 11.96 36.15
N ASP A 222 5.38 13.18 35.95
CA ASP A 222 4.16 13.67 36.59
C ASP A 222 2.91 12.98 36.04
N THR A 223 2.85 12.73 34.72
CA THR A 223 1.74 11.99 34.09
C THR A 223 1.73 10.51 34.51
N VAL A 224 2.89 9.91 34.69
CA VAL A 224 3.05 8.53 35.19
C VAL A 224 2.70 8.45 36.68
N LYS A 225 3.13 9.41 37.50
CA LYS A 225 2.74 9.51 38.92
C LYS A 225 1.23 9.65 39.08
N ASP A 226 0.57 10.51 38.32
CA ASP A 226 -0.87 10.70 38.43
C ASP A 226 -1.66 9.48 37.94
N LYS A 227 -1.23 8.82 36.86
CA LYS A 227 -1.86 7.57 36.40
C LYS A 227 -1.65 6.42 37.39
N LEU A 228 -0.48 6.30 38.02
CA LEU A 228 -0.21 5.29 39.06
C LEU A 228 -1.00 5.58 40.34
N LYS A 229 -1.08 6.84 40.77
CA LYS A 229 -1.83 7.27 41.95
C LYS A 229 -3.33 7.01 41.78
N ASN A 230 -3.87 7.23 40.58
CA ASN A 230 -5.28 6.96 40.27
C ASN A 230 -5.59 5.46 40.15
N LYS A 231 -4.68 4.65 39.59
CA LYS A 231 -4.82 3.18 39.59
C LYS A 231 -4.71 2.57 40.98
N LEU A 232 -3.83 3.07 41.85
CA LEU A 232 -3.69 2.60 43.22
C LEU A 232 -4.88 3.00 44.10
N LYS A 233 -5.46 4.20 43.90
CA LYS A 233 -6.70 4.59 44.58
C LYS A 233 -7.91 3.72 44.18
N GLY A 234 -7.97 3.28 42.93
CA GLY A 234 -9.01 2.35 42.45
C GLY A 234 -8.85 0.90 42.95
N LEU A 235 -7.72 0.56 43.57
CA LEU A 235 -7.47 -0.77 44.16
C LEU A 235 -7.68 -0.79 45.69
N ILE A 236 -7.88 0.37 46.32
CA ILE A 236 -8.03 0.54 47.78
C ILE A 236 -9.47 0.93 48.16
N ASN A 237 -10.38 1.08 47.18
CA ASN A 237 -11.82 1.28 47.39
C ASN A 237 -12.62 0.08 46.89
#